data_AF-A0A127JRU9-F1
#
_entry.id   AF-A0A127JRU9-F1
#
_cell.length_a   1.000
_cell.length_b   1.000
_cell.length_c   1.000
_cell.angle_alpha   90.00
_cell.angle_beta   90.00
_cell.angle_gamma   90.00
#
_symmetry.space_group_name_H-M   'P 1'
#
loop_
_entity.id
_entity.type
_entity.pdbx_description
1 polymer ?
#
loop_
_entity_poly.entity_id
_entity_poly.type
_entity_poly.pdbx_seq_one_letter_code
_entity_poly.pdbx_strand_id
1 'polypeptide(L)'
;MTKRISENGQALHRAMMSRTKADQPSEAEQALTEERRLLKEERDKRQAQASQPKPSAADRMLRTHHAQAKDKPKATKEAKDAKDVKKPKPRRTRAEKHAEKAAALEAARRSPKKPAK
;
A
#
# COMPACT_ATOMS: atom_id res chain seq x y z
N MET A 1 -12.41 -0.05 -2.36
CA MET A 1 -13.16 -1.03 -3.16
C MET A 1 -13.72 -2.15 -2.33
N THR A 2 -12.92 -2.86 -1.54
CA THR A 2 -13.40 -3.94 -0.64
C THR A 2 -14.55 -3.53 0.28
N LYS A 3 -14.45 -2.35 0.92
CA LYS A 3 -15.54 -1.80 1.77
C LYS A 3 -16.85 -1.61 1.00
N ARG A 4 -16.81 -0.97 -0.18
CA ARG A 4 -17.98 -0.75 -1.04
C ARG A 4 -18.61 -2.06 -1.52
N ILE A 5 -17.80 -3.04 -1.92
CA ILE A 5 -18.29 -4.38 -2.31
C ILE A 5 -19.00 -5.06 -1.13
N SER A 6 -18.48 -4.88 0.09
CA SER A 6 -19.09 -5.41 1.31
C SER A 6 -20.41 -4.70 1.65
N GLU A 7 -20.44 -3.37 1.59
CA GLU A 7 -21.64 -2.56 1.85
C GLU A 7 -22.76 -2.90 0.86
N ASN A 8 -22.45 -2.94 -0.45
CA ASN A 8 -23.39 -3.38 -1.48
C ASN A 8 -23.84 -4.83 -1.25
N GLY A 9 -22.93 -5.74 -0.88
CA GLY A 9 -23.29 -7.13 -0.56
C GLY A 9 -24.25 -7.26 0.63
N GLN A 10 -24.08 -6.42 1.66
CA GLN A 10 -25.02 -6.35 2.79
C GLN A 10 -26.36 -5.78 2.37
N ALA A 11 -26.38 -4.74 1.53
CA ALA A 11 -27.62 -4.16 0.99
C ALA A 11 -28.39 -5.19 0.15
N LEU A 12 -27.70 -5.93 -0.74
CA LEU A 12 -28.29 -6.98 -1.55
C LEU A 12 -28.86 -8.10 -0.69
N HIS A 13 -28.13 -8.54 0.35
CA HIS A 13 -28.64 -9.54 1.29
C HIS A 13 -29.90 -9.04 2.01
N ARG A 14 -29.92 -7.79 2.47
CA ARG A 14 -31.10 -7.22 3.13
C ARG A 14 -32.30 -7.17 2.19
N ALA A 15 -32.10 -6.73 0.95
CA ALA A 15 -33.15 -6.68 -0.07
C ALA A 15 -33.73 -8.08 -0.34
N MET A 16 -32.86 -9.08 -0.54
CA MET A 16 -33.30 -10.47 -0.72
C MET A 16 -34.08 -11.04 0.48
N MET A 17 -33.70 -10.69 1.72
CA MET A 17 -34.43 -11.12 2.93
C MET A 17 -35.78 -10.42 3.09
N SER A 18 -35.89 -9.18 2.64
CA SER A 18 -37.16 -8.45 2.63
C SER A 18 -38.10 -8.86 1.48
N ARG A 19 -37.64 -9.70 0.56
CA ARG A 19 -38.42 -10.15 -0.60
C ARG A 19 -39.56 -11.07 -0.17
N THR A 20 -40.78 -10.55 -0.15
CA THR A 20 -41.99 -11.31 0.17
C THR A 20 -42.41 -12.17 -1.02
N LYS A 21 -41.95 -13.43 -1.11
CA LYS A 21 -42.38 -14.48 -2.08
C LYS A 21 -42.61 -14.01 -3.53
N ALA A 22 -41.99 -12.92 -3.97
CA ALA A 22 -41.95 -12.57 -5.38
C ALA A 22 -40.96 -13.54 -6.04
N ASP A 23 -41.37 -14.19 -7.11
CA ASP A 23 -40.52 -15.16 -7.82
C ASP A 23 -39.33 -14.49 -8.53
N GLN A 24 -39.38 -13.17 -8.74
CA GLN A 24 -38.34 -12.41 -9.43
C GLN A 24 -37.67 -11.36 -8.51
N PRO A 25 -36.35 -11.14 -8.66
CA PRO A 25 -35.66 -10.06 -7.99
C PRO A 25 -36.18 -8.71 -8.47
N SER A 26 -36.44 -7.81 -7.52
CA SER A 26 -36.87 -6.45 -7.82
C SER A 26 -35.80 -5.68 -8.62
N GLU A 27 -36.20 -4.61 -9.30
CA GLU A 27 -35.27 -3.72 -10.02
C GLU A 27 -34.13 -3.23 -9.09
N ALA A 28 -34.43 -2.98 -7.81
CA ALA A 28 -33.44 -2.60 -6.81
C ALA A 28 -32.41 -3.71 -6.52
N GLU A 29 -32.84 -4.98 -6.47
CA GLU A 29 -31.93 -6.12 -6.31
C GLU A 29 -31.05 -6.33 -7.56
N GLN A 30 -31.62 -6.11 -8.75
CA GLN A 30 -30.88 -6.19 -10.00
C GLN A 30 -29.80 -5.10 -10.08
N ALA A 31 -30.17 -3.84 -9.78
CA ALA A 31 -29.22 -2.73 -9.73
C ALA A 31 -28.06 -2.98 -8.75
N LEU A 32 -28.35 -3.51 -7.56
CA LEU A 32 -27.32 -3.87 -6.58
C LEU A 32 -26.42 -5.00 -7.08
N THR A 33 -26.97 -5.97 -7.81
CA THR A 33 -26.23 -7.09 -8.39
C THR A 33 -25.27 -6.61 -9.50
N GLU A 34 -25.74 -5.74 -10.38
CA GLU A 34 -24.94 -5.13 -11.44
C GLU A 34 -23.84 -4.23 -10.88
N GLU A 35 -24.15 -3.39 -9.90
CA GLU A 35 -23.16 -2.55 -9.22
C GLU A 35 -22.06 -3.42 -8.59
N ARG A 36 -22.44 -4.52 -7.92
CA ARG A 36 -21.47 -5.46 -7.34
C ARG A 36 -20.56 -6.07 -8.39
N ARG A 37 -21.10 -6.41 -9.55
CA ARG A 37 -20.33 -6.96 -10.68
C ARG A 37 -19.30 -5.94 -11.16
N LEU A 38 -19.72 -4.71 -11.41
CA LEU A 38 -18.83 -3.62 -11.85
C LEU A 38 -17.71 -3.37 -10.84
N LEU A 39 -18.03 -3.34 -9.54
CA LEU A 39 -17.02 -3.13 -8.49
C LEU A 39 -15.99 -4.26 -8.42
N LYS A 40 -16.40 -5.51 -8.68
CA LYS A 40 -15.49 -6.66 -8.75
C LYS A 40 -14.61 -6.58 -10.00
N GLU A 41 -15.20 -6.28 -11.16
CA GLU A 41 -14.44 -6.11 -12.40
C GLU A 41 -13.39 -4.99 -12.28
N GLU A 42 -13.71 -3.87 -11.63
CA GLU A 42 -12.75 -2.80 -11.38
C GLU A 42 -11.63 -3.24 -10.41
N ARG A 43 -11.98 -3.98 -9.35
CA ARG A 43 -11.00 -4.55 -8.43
C ARG A 43 -10.04 -5.48 -9.17
N ASP A 44 -10.57 -6.36 -10.00
CA ASP A 44 -9.79 -7.36 -10.73
C ASP A 44 -8.91 -6.71 -11.79
N LYS A 45 -9.40 -5.67 -12.49
CA LYS A 45 -8.58 -4.82 -13.38
C LYS A 45 -7.40 -4.20 -12.64
N ARG A 46 -7.63 -3.63 -11.46
CA ARG A 46 -6.56 -3.03 -10.65
C ARG A 46 -5.56 -4.07 -10.16
N GLN A 47 -6.03 -5.24 -9.78
CA GLN A 47 -5.17 -6.35 -9.36
C GLN A 47 -4.33 -6.87 -10.52
N ALA A 48 -4.93 -7.02 -11.71
CA ALA A 48 -4.24 -7.45 -12.93
C ALA A 48 -3.15 -6.45 -13.36
N GLN A 49 -3.39 -5.14 -13.19
CA GLN A 49 -2.36 -4.12 -13.40
C GLN A 49 -1.24 -4.19 -12.36
N ALA A 50 -1.59 -4.42 -11.10
CA ALA A 50 -0.60 -4.52 -10.02
C ALA A 50 0.25 -5.80 -10.11
N SER A 51 -0.27 -6.87 -10.70
CA SER A 51 0.46 -8.12 -10.95
C SER A 51 1.38 -8.05 -12.17
N GLN A 52 1.27 -7.01 -13.01
CA GLN A 52 2.23 -6.83 -14.10
C GLN A 52 3.64 -6.58 -13.53
N PRO A 53 4.69 -7.11 -14.19
CA PRO A 53 6.05 -6.83 -13.77
C PRO A 53 6.28 -5.32 -13.77
N LYS A 54 6.72 -4.81 -12.61
CA LYS A 54 7.05 -3.39 -12.47
C LYS A 54 8.22 -3.08 -13.42
N PRO A 55 8.23 -1.92 -14.09
CA PRO A 55 9.36 -1.53 -14.93
C PRO A 55 10.65 -1.58 -14.12
N SER A 56 11.69 -2.14 -14.71
CA SER A 56 12.99 -2.32 -14.09
C SER A 56 13.60 -0.96 -13.75
N ALA A 57 14.62 -0.94 -12.88
CA ALA A 57 15.35 0.29 -12.58
C ALA A 57 15.94 0.92 -13.85
N ALA A 58 16.41 0.10 -14.80
CA ALA A 58 16.89 0.55 -16.10
C ALA A 58 15.77 1.19 -16.94
N ASP A 59 14.59 0.58 -17.01
CA ASP A 59 13.43 1.14 -17.74
C ASP A 59 12.94 2.47 -17.15
N ARG A 60 13.10 2.64 -15.84
CA ARG A 60 12.79 3.91 -15.15
C ARG A 60 13.84 4.97 -15.45
N MET A 61 15.12 4.61 -15.47
CA MET A 61 16.21 5.52 -15.79
C MET A 61 16.13 6.05 -17.23
N LEU A 62 15.77 5.19 -18.20
CA LEU A 62 15.56 5.62 -19.59
C LEU A 62 14.45 6.68 -19.71
N ARG A 63 13.39 6.57 -18.90
CA ARG A 63 12.28 7.55 -18.87
C ARG A 63 12.66 8.87 -18.22
N THR A 64 13.60 8.87 -17.29
CA THR A 64 14.07 10.08 -16.59
C THR A 64 15.24 10.77 -17.29
N HIS A 65 15.92 10.10 -18.23
CA HIS A 65 17.07 10.63 -18.97
C HIS A 65 16.70 11.14 -20.37
N HIS A 66 15.58 11.84 -20.52
CA HIS A 66 15.49 12.86 -21.59
C HIS A 66 16.18 14.13 -21.12
N ALA A 67 17.47 14.02 -20.80
CA ALA A 67 18.32 15.19 -20.76
C ALA A 67 18.46 15.64 -22.22
N GLN A 68 17.64 16.61 -22.65
CA GLN A 68 17.99 17.39 -23.83
C GLN A 68 19.39 17.92 -23.57
N ALA A 69 20.37 17.41 -24.32
CA ALA A 69 21.74 17.83 -24.22
C ALA A 69 21.80 19.32 -24.51
N LYS A 70 21.91 20.14 -23.46
CA LYS A 70 22.32 21.52 -23.61
C LYS A 70 23.83 21.48 -23.80
N ASP A 71 24.26 21.53 -25.04
CA ASP A 71 25.66 21.70 -25.46
C ASP A 71 26.29 22.86 -24.70
N LYS A 72 27.07 22.57 -23.65
CA LYS A 72 28.12 23.45 -23.12
C LYS A 72 29.26 22.60 -22.51
N PRO A 73 30.49 22.70 -23.02
CA PRO A 73 31.64 22.07 -22.38
C PRO A 73 31.99 22.86 -21.12
N LYS A 74 32.04 22.21 -19.95
CA LYS A 74 32.47 22.86 -18.71
C LYS A 74 33.66 22.13 -18.10
N ALA A 75 34.76 22.89 -18.04
CA ALA A 75 36.06 22.54 -17.55
C ALA A 75 36.05 21.80 -16.21
N THR A 76 36.98 20.86 -16.10
CA THR A 76 37.38 20.13 -14.89
C THR A 76 37.61 21.09 -13.72
N LYS A 77 36.88 20.87 -12.63
CA LYS A 77 37.22 21.40 -11.31
C LYS A 77 37.68 20.25 -10.43
N GLU A 78 38.93 20.34 -10.02
CA GLU A 78 39.61 19.46 -9.08
C GLU A 78 38.87 19.37 -7.74
N ALA A 79 38.84 18.16 -7.17
CA ALA A 79 38.18 17.86 -5.91
C ALA A 79 38.98 18.47 -4.74
N LYS A 80 38.37 19.43 -4.05
CA LYS A 80 38.85 19.96 -2.76
C LYS A 80 38.65 18.92 -1.65
N ASP A 81 39.77 18.57 -1.04
CA ASP A 81 40.00 18.18 0.36
C ASP A 81 38.88 17.46 1.12
N ALA A 82 39.15 16.17 1.38
CA ALA A 82 38.47 15.35 2.36
C ALA A 82 38.78 15.83 3.79
N LYS A 83 37.82 16.48 4.45
CA LYS A 83 37.79 16.62 5.91
C LYS A 83 36.51 16.01 6.49
N ASP A 84 36.72 15.13 7.46
CA ASP A 84 35.80 14.57 8.45
C ASP A 84 34.61 13.73 7.96
N VAL A 85 34.91 12.51 7.50
CA VAL A 85 33.91 11.42 7.45
C VAL A 85 33.75 10.85 8.87
N LYS A 86 32.78 11.37 9.63
CA LYS A 86 32.26 10.65 10.81
C LYS A 86 31.83 9.26 10.35
N LYS A 87 32.47 8.21 10.89
CA LYS A 87 32.18 6.81 10.55
C LYS A 87 30.66 6.57 10.63
N PRO A 88 30.03 6.00 9.59
CA PRO A 88 28.60 5.73 9.62
C PRO A 88 28.30 4.73 10.75
N LYS A 89 27.38 5.09 11.65
CA LYS A 89 26.88 4.15 12.67
C LYS A 89 26.39 2.87 11.96
N PRO A 90 26.72 1.67 12.47
CA PRO A 90 26.25 0.43 11.88
C PRO A 90 24.72 0.43 11.83
N ARG A 91 24.17 0.16 10.65
CA ARG A 91 22.72 0.07 10.47
C ARG A 91 22.23 -1.19 11.17
N ARG A 92 21.33 -1.03 12.14
CA ARG A 92 20.68 -2.17 12.80
C ARG A 92 19.93 -3.03 11.78
N THR A 93 20.13 -4.34 11.86
CA THR A 93 19.43 -5.30 10.99
C THR A 93 17.93 -5.35 11.30
N ARG A 94 17.13 -5.93 10.40
CA ARG A 94 15.68 -6.10 10.63
C ARG A 94 15.43 -6.98 11.87
N ALA A 95 16.25 -8.00 12.09
CA ALA A 95 16.13 -8.89 13.24
C ALA A 95 16.34 -8.14 14.57
N GLU A 96 17.38 -7.31 14.66
CA GLU A 96 17.65 -6.48 15.85
C GLU A 96 16.49 -5.54 16.18
N LYS A 97 15.88 -4.91 15.17
CA LYS A 97 14.71 -4.04 15.37
C LYS A 97 13.49 -4.80 15.93
N HIS A 98 13.27 -6.04 15.48
CA HIS A 98 12.18 -6.86 15.99
C HIS A 98 12.45 -7.37 17.40
N ALA A 99 13.69 -7.74 17.71
CA ALA A 99 14.10 -8.14 19.06
C ALA A 99 13.93 -7.00 20.07
N GLU A 100 14.37 -5.79 19.73
CA GLU A 100 14.19 -4.59 20.57
C GLU A 100 12.71 -4.27 20.81
N LYS A 101 11.88 -4.39 19.77
CA LYS A 101 10.44 -4.18 19.89
C LYS A 101 9.77 -5.24 20.77
N ALA A 102 10.17 -6.50 20.65
CA ALA A 102 9.66 -7.58 21.49
C ALA A 102 10.07 -7.39 22.95
N ALA A 103 11.33 -7.02 23.20
CA ALA A 103 11.83 -6.72 24.54
C ALA A 103 11.10 -5.54 25.19
N ALA A 104 10.83 -4.47 24.43
CA ALA A 104 10.05 -3.32 24.92
C ALA A 104 8.60 -3.71 25.30
N LEU A 105 7.96 -4.57 24.52
CA LEU A 105 6.61 -5.06 24.82
C LEU A 105 6.57 -5.97 26.05
N GLU A 106 7.57 -6.86 26.21
CA GLU A 106 7.69 -7.68 27.42
C GLU A 106 8.00 -6.84 28.66
N ALA A 107 8.87 -5.84 28.56
CA ALA A 107 9.14 -4.91 29.65
C ALA A 107 7.88 -4.12 30.06
N ALA A 108 7.08 -3.67 29.08
CA ALA A 108 5.80 -3.01 29.34
C ALA A 108 4.80 -3.93 30.06
N ARG A 109 4.76 -5.22 29.70
CA ARG A 109 3.91 -6.23 30.37
C ARG A 109 4.35 -6.52 31.80
N ARG A 110 5.66 -6.52 32.06
CA ARG A 110 6.25 -6.82 33.38
C ARG A 110 6.31 -5.60 34.30
N SER A 111 6.09 -4.39 33.78
CA SER A 111 6.06 -3.20 34.62
C SER A 111 4.86 -3.28 35.60
N PRO A 112 5.09 -3.12 36.91
CA PRO A 112 4.01 -3.20 37.89
C PRO A 112 3.03 -2.05 37.66
N LYS A 113 1.80 -2.39 37.26
CA LYS A 113 0.68 -1.43 37.27
C LYS A 113 0.50 -0.96 38.71
N LYS A 114 0.87 0.30 38.98
CA LYS A 114 0.52 0.97 40.24
C LYS A 114 -1.02 0.89 40.38
N PRO A 115 -1.57 0.34 41.47
CA PRO A 115 -3.00 0.45 41.71
C PRO A 115 -3.32 1.94 41.90
N ALA A 116 -4.35 2.43 41.20
CA ALA A 116 -4.89 3.75 41.46
C ALA A 116 -5.40 3.80 42.91
N LYS A 117 -4.98 4.81 43.66
CA LYS A 117 -5.59 5.16 44.94
C LYS A 117 -6.87 5.93 44.69
#